data_AF-A0A094KV83-F1
#
_entry.id   AF-A0A094KV83-F1
#
_cell.length_a   1.000
_cell.length_b   1.000
_cell.length_c   1.000
_cell.angle_alpha   90.00
_cell.angle_beta   90.00
_cell.angle_gamma   90.00
#
_symmetry.space_group_name_H-M   'P 1'
#
loop_
_entity.id
_entity.type
_entity.pdbx_description
1 polymer ?
#
loop_
_entity_poly.entity_id
_entity_poly.type
_entity_poly.pdbx_seq_one_letter_code
_entity_poly.pdbx_strand_id
1 'polypeptide(L)'
;MKKLLLKIVLIQTIFMVGCVRNNEEIIEIKSDDLITMENLDDYMFRDDVQYVDLRNFESRFLSGFIYSFEVIPFFDYLDYRAFNRNDTYIFSPDQIINEQEMLRLFDKEKTIFLYADGCIRSGYIKDVLAYLEYDKVFVLGGFFEYDGEYKVLGDGSYNFGDTFYNSYYDENTELTYIFYGELDMSRKISEIRFDIINDDNSSIRSTYMINLISVDTELTILENYIVYDLVTFTELHNSLSNLDDSGYSSISQLDSTVIDNLLKLIEDFVPVK
;
A
#
# COMPACT_ATOMS: atom_id res chain seq x y z
N MET A 1 -1.26 -19.30 -56.82
CA MET A 1 -1.63 -18.37 -55.71
C MET A 1 -2.86 -18.83 -54.91
N LYS A 2 -4.00 -19.21 -55.54
CA LYS A 2 -5.20 -19.68 -54.79
C LYS A 2 -4.99 -20.90 -53.87
N LYS A 3 -4.14 -21.87 -54.25
CA LYS A 3 -3.82 -23.05 -53.43
C LYS A 3 -2.85 -22.77 -52.27
N LEU A 4 -2.15 -21.63 -52.29
CA LEU A 4 -1.23 -21.22 -51.22
C LEU A 4 -1.98 -20.40 -50.16
N LEU A 5 -2.91 -19.53 -50.59
CA LEU A 5 -3.82 -18.80 -49.71
C LEU A 5 -4.73 -19.73 -48.89
N LEU A 6 -5.23 -20.82 -49.47
CA LEU A 6 -6.07 -21.78 -48.74
C LEU A 6 -5.31 -22.50 -47.60
N LYS A 7 -3.99 -22.70 -47.77
CA LYS A 7 -3.15 -23.33 -46.73
C LYS A 7 -2.81 -22.37 -45.59
N ILE A 8 -2.68 -21.07 -45.87
CA ILE A 8 -2.42 -20.04 -44.86
C ILE A 8 -3.67 -19.78 -44.00
N VAL A 9 -4.86 -19.79 -44.60
CA VAL A 9 -6.13 -19.66 -43.86
C VAL A 9 -6.38 -20.87 -42.94
N LEU A 10 -6.01 -22.09 -43.37
CA LEU A 10 -6.16 -23.29 -42.55
C LEU A 10 -5.21 -23.32 -41.34
N ILE A 11 -4.03 -22.71 -41.45
CA ILE A 11 -3.05 -22.60 -40.36
C ILE A 11 -3.50 -21.53 -39.34
N GLN A 12 -4.10 -20.42 -39.79
CA GLN A 12 -4.66 -19.41 -38.87
C GLN A 12 -5.85 -19.91 -38.05
N THR A 13 -6.65 -20.85 -38.58
CA THR A 13 -7.75 -21.44 -37.80
C THR A 13 -7.29 -22.41 -36.71
N ILE A 14 -6.07 -22.96 -36.79
CA ILE A 14 -5.54 -23.88 -35.77
C ILE A 14 -5.04 -23.10 -34.54
N PHE A 15 -4.60 -21.84 -34.69
CA PHE A 15 -4.20 -21.00 -33.56
C PHE A 15 -5.36 -20.49 -32.71
N MET A 16 -6.62 -20.63 -33.16
CA MET A 16 -7.81 -20.25 -32.38
C MET A 16 -8.40 -21.40 -31.55
N VAL A 17 -7.76 -22.58 -31.54
CA VAL A 17 -8.14 -23.73 -30.69
C VAL A 17 -7.20 -23.89 -29.48
N GLY A 18 -6.42 -22.83 -29.18
CA GLY A 18 -5.46 -22.78 -28.08
C GLY A 18 -6.01 -22.25 -26.75
N CYS A 19 -7.27 -22.52 -26.41
CA CYS A 19 -7.78 -22.40 -25.04
C CYS A 19 -8.65 -23.61 -24.73
N VAL A 20 -8.06 -24.80 -24.75
CA VAL A 20 -8.54 -25.84 -23.85
C VAL A 20 -8.07 -25.38 -22.47
N ARG A 21 -8.89 -24.56 -21.81
CA ARG A 21 -8.84 -24.48 -20.35
C ARG A 21 -9.02 -25.94 -19.92
N ASN A 22 -8.03 -26.49 -19.23
CA ASN A 22 -8.31 -27.67 -18.43
C ASN A 22 -9.58 -27.34 -17.66
N ASN A 23 -10.65 -28.12 -17.85
CA ASN A 23 -11.80 -28.08 -16.96
C ASN A 23 -11.28 -28.63 -15.63
N GLU A 24 -10.48 -27.83 -14.92
CA GLU A 24 -10.39 -27.92 -13.48
C GLU A 24 -11.82 -27.71 -13.01
N GLU A 25 -12.36 -28.74 -12.37
CA GLU A 25 -13.69 -28.74 -11.84
C GLU A 25 -13.77 -27.58 -10.85
N ILE A 26 -14.59 -26.56 -11.16
CA ILE A 26 -14.71 -25.38 -10.32
C ILE A 26 -15.20 -25.85 -8.94
N ILE A 27 -14.37 -25.66 -7.92
CA ILE A 27 -14.69 -26.05 -6.54
C ILE A 27 -15.94 -25.28 -6.12
N GLU A 28 -17.03 -25.96 -5.76
CA GLU A 28 -18.21 -25.29 -5.24
C GLU A 28 -17.89 -24.60 -3.90
N ILE A 29 -18.21 -23.31 -3.76
CA ILE A 29 -18.01 -22.57 -2.50
C ILE A 29 -19.33 -22.56 -1.71
N LYS A 30 -19.31 -23.17 -0.53
CA LYS A 30 -20.41 -23.25 0.43
C LYS A 30 -20.18 -22.27 1.58
N SER A 31 -21.26 -21.77 2.17
CA SER A 31 -21.20 -20.76 3.25
C SER A 31 -20.44 -21.21 4.50
N ASP A 32 -20.26 -22.51 4.71
CA ASP A 32 -19.55 -23.11 5.84
C ASP A 32 -18.10 -23.56 5.51
N ASP A 33 -17.62 -23.28 4.29
CA ASP A 33 -16.24 -23.58 3.90
C ASP A 33 -15.23 -22.75 4.72
N LEU A 34 -14.07 -23.34 5.01
CA LEU A 34 -12.94 -22.65 5.61
C LEU A 34 -11.97 -22.21 4.53
N ILE A 35 -12.10 -20.95 4.12
CA ILE A 35 -11.23 -20.32 3.12
C ILE A 35 -10.34 -19.30 3.84
N THR A 36 -9.03 -19.48 3.72
CA THR A 36 -7.99 -18.69 4.41
C THR A 36 -6.93 -18.26 3.42
N MET A 37 -5.93 -17.49 3.87
CA MET A 37 -4.76 -17.18 3.06
C MET A 37 -3.99 -18.42 2.58
N GLU A 38 -4.03 -19.54 3.31
CA GLU A 38 -3.29 -20.76 2.98
C GLU A 38 -3.84 -21.47 1.74
N ASN A 39 -5.16 -21.44 1.53
CA ASN A 39 -5.82 -22.12 0.41
C ASN A 39 -6.43 -21.15 -0.61
N LEU A 40 -6.14 -19.85 -0.52
CA LEU A 40 -6.72 -18.82 -1.37
C LEU A 40 -6.48 -19.08 -2.87
N ASP A 41 -5.29 -19.57 -3.23
CA ASP A 41 -4.87 -19.74 -4.63
C ASP A 41 -5.78 -20.71 -5.41
N ASP A 42 -6.38 -21.70 -4.74
CA ASP A 42 -7.34 -22.65 -5.32
C ASP A 42 -8.63 -21.96 -5.82
N TYR A 43 -8.87 -20.73 -5.38
CA TYR A 43 -10.08 -19.97 -5.64
C TYR A 43 -9.84 -18.70 -6.43
N MET A 44 -8.61 -18.40 -6.89
CA MET A 44 -8.29 -17.13 -7.55
C MET A 44 -8.87 -17.01 -8.97
N PHE A 45 -9.17 -15.76 -9.38
CA PHE A 45 -9.69 -15.39 -10.71
C PHE A 45 -11.02 -16.01 -11.14
N ARG A 46 -11.87 -16.36 -10.18
CA ARG A 46 -13.24 -16.79 -10.46
C ARG A 46 -14.13 -15.58 -10.72
N ASP A 47 -15.07 -15.73 -11.65
CA ASP A 47 -16.02 -14.69 -11.99
C ASP A 47 -17.15 -14.54 -10.95
N ASP A 48 -17.46 -15.63 -10.26
CA ASP A 48 -18.43 -15.71 -9.15
C ASP A 48 -17.89 -15.25 -7.78
N VAL A 49 -16.65 -14.74 -7.74
CA VAL A 49 -16.00 -14.20 -6.54
C VAL A 49 -15.64 -12.72 -6.73
N GLN A 50 -15.84 -11.93 -5.69
CA GLN A 50 -15.30 -10.58 -5.52
C GLN A 50 -14.19 -10.63 -4.47
N TYR A 51 -12.99 -10.18 -4.84
CA TYR A 51 -11.80 -10.19 -4.00
C TYR A 51 -11.55 -8.77 -3.50
N VAL A 52 -11.60 -8.53 -2.19
CA VAL A 52 -11.54 -7.18 -1.61
C VAL A 52 -10.42 -7.04 -0.58
N ASP A 53 -9.50 -6.12 -0.86
CA ASP A 53 -8.46 -5.63 0.03
C ASP A 53 -8.99 -4.40 0.79
N LEU A 54 -9.19 -4.54 2.10
CA LEU A 54 -9.70 -3.49 2.98
C LEU A 54 -8.61 -2.62 3.59
N ARG A 55 -7.34 -2.83 3.23
CA ARG A 55 -6.24 -1.99 3.72
C ARG A 55 -6.27 -0.61 3.07
N ASN A 56 -5.61 0.32 3.74
CA ASN A 56 -5.35 1.63 3.17
C ASN A 56 -4.34 1.51 2.02
N PHE A 57 -4.37 2.49 1.11
CA PHE A 57 -3.48 2.49 -0.06
C PHE A 57 -2.01 2.42 0.34
N GLU A 58 -1.61 3.14 1.39
CA GLU A 58 -0.26 3.10 1.97
C GLU A 58 0.19 1.67 2.28
N SER A 59 -0.57 0.92 3.09
CA SER A 59 -0.20 -0.45 3.49
C SER A 59 -0.02 -1.37 2.28
N ARG A 60 -0.82 -1.17 1.24
CA ARG A 60 -0.75 -1.90 -0.04
C ARG A 60 0.55 -1.61 -0.78
N PHE A 61 1.00 -0.36 -0.81
CA PHE A 61 2.25 0.03 -1.48
C PHE A 61 3.49 -0.34 -0.66
N LEU A 62 3.42 -0.24 0.67
CA LEU A 62 4.53 -0.58 1.56
C LEU A 62 4.81 -2.09 1.59
N SER A 63 3.78 -2.89 1.89
CA SER A 63 3.96 -4.33 2.10
C SER A 63 3.74 -5.17 0.85
N GLY A 64 3.11 -4.59 -0.18
CA GLY A 64 2.63 -5.31 -1.34
C GLY A 64 1.17 -5.72 -1.23
N PHE A 65 0.69 -6.51 -2.18
CA PHE A 65 -0.71 -6.88 -2.33
C PHE A 65 -0.91 -8.22 -3.02
N ILE A 66 -2.13 -8.76 -2.94
CA ILE A 66 -2.52 -9.95 -3.70
C ILE A 66 -3.11 -9.47 -5.03
N TYR A 67 -2.53 -9.92 -6.15
CA TYR A 67 -2.97 -9.52 -7.48
C TYR A 67 -4.47 -9.83 -7.68
N SER A 68 -5.17 -8.96 -8.43
CA SER A 68 -6.61 -9.02 -8.72
C SER A 68 -7.57 -8.68 -7.57
N PHE A 69 -7.10 -8.37 -6.37
CA PHE A 69 -7.97 -7.81 -5.33
C PHE A 69 -8.31 -6.34 -5.59
N GLU A 70 -9.61 -6.04 -5.57
CA GLU A 70 -10.18 -4.69 -5.57
C GLU A 70 -9.86 -3.99 -4.26
N VAL A 71 -9.47 -2.72 -4.30
CA VAL A 71 -9.09 -1.96 -3.10
C VAL A 71 -10.28 -1.13 -2.63
N ILE A 72 -10.77 -1.44 -1.43
CA ILE A 72 -11.87 -0.70 -0.77
C ILE A 72 -11.42 -0.36 0.65
N PRO A 73 -10.64 0.73 0.84
CA PRO A 73 -10.02 1.04 2.13
C PRO A 73 -11.03 1.18 3.27
N PHE A 74 -10.80 0.47 4.36
CA PHE A 74 -11.71 0.50 5.51
C PHE A 74 -11.82 1.91 6.12
N PHE A 75 -10.69 2.54 6.46
CA PHE A 75 -10.69 3.85 7.11
C PHE A 75 -10.87 4.98 6.11
N ASP A 76 -10.14 4.96 4.99
CA ASP A 76 -10.10 6.10 4.07
C ASP A 76 -11.39 6.23 3.24
N TYR A 77 -12.17 5.14 3.14
CA TYR A 77 -13.33 5.09 2.26
C TYR A 77 -14.65 4.65 2.92
N LEU A 78 -14.64 3.65 3.81
CA LEU A 78 -15.89 3.12 4.37
C LEU A 78 -16.29 3.80 5.69
N ASP A 79 -15.37 3.90 6.64
CA ASP A 79 -15.62 4.53 7.94
C ASP A 79 -15.95 6.03 7.75
N TYR A 80 -16.91 6.52 8.53
CA TYR A 80 -17.57 7.81 8.40
C TYR A 80 -18.29 8.12 7.07
N ARG A 81 -18.35 7.19 6.10
CA ARG A 81 -19.07 7.38 4.83
C ARG A 81 -20.21 6.39 4.64
N ALA A 82 -19.92 5.09 4.71
CA ALA A 82 -20.90 4.02 4.64
C ALA A 82 -21.48 3.71 6.02
N PHE A 83 -20.62 3.74 7.05
CA PHE A 83 -20.98 3.56 8.46
C PHE A 83 -20.12 4.48 9.35
N ASN A 84 -20.51 4.68 10.60
CA ASN A 84 -19.65 5.23 11.64
C ASN A 84 -19.57 4.23 12.79
N ARG A 85 -18.39 3.63 12.93
CA ARG A 85 -18.16 2.57 13.91
C ARG A 85 -18.07 3.06 15.35
N ASN A 86 -18.11 4.37 15.63
CA ASN A 86 -17.98 4.96 16.97
C ASN A 86 -16.81 4.37 17.76
N ASP A 87 -15.66 4.23 17.10
CA ASP A 87 -14.43 3.65 17.63
C ASP A 87 -14.50 2.20 18.15
N THR A 88 -15.55 1.44 17.82
CA THR A 88 -15.65 0.01 18.09
C THR A 88 -15.48 -0.84 16.84
N TYR A 89 -15.15 -2.12 17.02
CA TYR A 89 -15.18 -3.15 15.96
C TYR A 89 -16.33 -4.13 16.15
N ILE A 90 -17.28 -3.82 17.02
CA ILE A 90 -18.54 -4.54 17.17
C ILE A 90 -19.59 -3.81 16.35
N PHE A 91 -20.10 -4.47 15.32
CA PHE A 91 -21.13 -3.91 14.45
C PHE A 91 -22.46 -3.76 15.18
N SER A 92 -23.16 -2.66 14.87
CA SER A 92 -24.57 -2.43 15.22
C SER A 92 -25.29 -1.74 14.05
N PRO A 93 -26.54 -2.12 13.72
CA PRO A 93 -27.25 -1.57 12.56
C PRO A 93 -27.40 -0.04 12.52
N ASP A 94 -27.47 0.62 13.69
CA ASP A 94 -27.54 2.08 13.81
C ASP A 94 -26.25 2.80 13.39
N GLN A 95 -25.16 2.06 13.18
CA GLN A 95 -23.89 2.59 12.66
C GLN A 95 -23.94 2.83 11.15
N ILE A 96 -24.87 2.23 10.40
CA ILE A 96 -24.98 2.44 8.95
C ILE A 96 -25.47 3.86 8.66
N ILE A 97 -24.65 4.63 7.95
CA ILE A 97 -24.95 6.00 7.50
C ILE A 97 -25.54 5.97 6.09
N ASN A 98 -24.96 5.15 5.21
CA ASN A 98 -25.35 5.06 3.81
C ASN A 98 -25.26 3.61 3.30
N GLU A 99 -26.38 2.91 3.38
CA GLU A 99 -26.52 1.53 2.88
C GLU A 99 -26.20 1.41 1.38
N GLN A 100 -26.52 2.44 0.57
CA GLN A 100 -26.27 2.38 -0.87
C GLN A 100 -24.78 2.30 -1.21
N GLU A 101 -23.88 2.84 -0.38
CA GLU A 101 -22.45 2.67 -0.61
C GLU A 101 -22.05 1.20 -0.49
N MET A 102 -22.60 0.47 0.49
CA MET A 102 -22.33 -0.97 0.63
C MET A 102 -22.85 -1.74 -0.60
N LEU A 103 -24.09 -1.49 -1.01
CA LEU A 103 -24.71 -2.17 -2.16
C LEU A 103 -24.01 -1.86 -3.49
N ARG A 104 -23.39 -0.68 -3.62
CA ARG A 104 -22.64 -0.28 -4.81
C ARG A 104 -21.26 -0.92 -4.87
N LEU A 105 -20.62 -1.10 -3.72
CA LEU A 105 -19.25 -1.57 -3.60
C LEU A 105 -19.13 -3.09 -3.53
N PHE A 106 -20.15 -3.76 -2.98
CA PHE A 106 -20.17 -5.19 -2.77
C PHE A 106 -21.29 -5.84 -3.59
N ASP A 107 -20.92 -6.77 -4.45
CA ASP A 107 -21.88 -7.45 -5.33
C ASP A 107 -22.59 -8.58 -4.56
N LYS A 108 -23.89 -8.41 -4.32
CA LYS A 108 -24.72 -9.37 -3.57
C LYS A 108 -24.91 -10.71 -4.30
N GLU A 109 -24.69 -10.76 -5.60
CA GLU A 109 -24.76 -12.01 -6.38
C GLU A 109 -23.46 -12.82 -6.33
N LYS A 110 -22.36 -12.24 -5.80
CA LYS A 110 -21.05 -12.88 -5.72
C LYS A 110 -20.72 -13.39 -4.33
N THR A 111 -19.79 -14.34 -4.31
CA THR A 111 -19.05 -14.68 -3.10
C THR A 111 -18.04 -13.57 -2.81
N ILE A 112 -17.94 -13.09 -1.58
CA ILE A 112 -17.02 -12.00 -1.22
C ILE A 112 -15.90 -12.53 -0.34
N PHE A 113 -14.67 -12.32 -0.78
CA PHE A 113 -13.46 -12.62 -0.02
C PHE A 113 -12.84 -11.32 0.49
N LEU A 114 -12.68 -11.21 1.80
CA LEU A 114 -12.18 -10.02 2.48
C LEU A 114 -10.85 -10.30 3.15
N TYR A 115 -9.86 -9.44 2.94
CA TYR A 115 -8.69 -9.37 3.81
C TYR A 115 -8.33 -7.94 4.21
N ALA A 116 -7.56 -7.82 5.28
CA ALA A 116 -6.90 -6.59 5.68
C ALA A 116 -5.48 -6.92 6.20
N ASP A 117 -4.86 -6.08 7.04
CA ASP A 117 -3.63 -6.48 7.75
C ASP A 117 -3.90 -7.54 8.84
N GLY A 118 -5.17 -7.82 9.14
CA GLY A 118 -5.62 -8.85 10.07
C GLY A 118 -7.14 -8.97 10.06
N CYS A 119 -7.71 -9.84 10.90
CA CYS A 119 -9.11 -10.25 10.78
C CYS A 119 -10.14 -9.22 11.26
N ILE A 120 -9.76 -8.23 12.08
CA ILE A 120 -10.71 -7.37 12.80
C ILE A 120 -11.57 -6.51 11.85
N ARG A 121 -10.94 -5.85 10.86
CA ARG A 121 -11.63 -4.99 9.88
C ARG A 121 -12.52 -5.81 8.95
N SER A 122 -11.99 -6.91 8.43
CA SER A 122 -12.75 -7.85 7.59
C SER A 122 -13.93 -8.47 8.33
N GLY A 123 -13.77 -8.78 9.63
CA GLY A 123 -14.84 -9.25 10.49
C GLY A 123 -15.96 -8.22 10.63
N TYR A 124 -15.62 -6.95 10.87
CA TYR A 124 -16.60 -5.88 10.92
C TYR A 124 -17.40 -5.75 9.61
N ILE A 125 -16.71 -5.75 8.45
CA ILE A 125 -17.39 -5.68 7.14
C ILE A 125 -18.24 -6.92 6.88
N LYS A 126 -17.78 -8.11 7.29
CA LYS A 126 -18.59 -9.33 7.22
C LYS A 126 -19.90 -9.19 7.99
N ASP A 127 -19.86 -8.63 9.20
CA ASP A 127 -21.07 -8.42 10.02
C ASP A 127 -22.03 -7.41 9.38
N VAL A 128 -21.50 -6.31 8.81
CA VAL A 128 -22.31 -5.33 8.05
C VAL A 128 -22.98 -6.01 6.85
N LEU A 129 -22.23 -6.75 6.04
CA LEU A 129 -22.76 -7.42 4.85
C LEU A 129 -23.74 -8.53 5.21
N ALA A 130 -23.52 -9.26 6.30
CA ALA A 130 -24.47 -10.26 6.80
C ALA A 130 -25.81 -9.60 7.20
N TYR A 131 -25.78 -8.41 7.83
CA TYR A 131 -26.99 -7.65 8.12
C TYR A 131 -27.73 -7.21 6.85
N LEU A 132 -27.02 -6.93 5.77
CA LEU A 132 -27.58 -6.61 4.44
C LEU A 132 -27.94 -7.88 3.62
N GLU A 133 -27.98 -9.03 4.28
CA GLU A 133 -28.36 -10.34 3.74
C GLU A 133 -27.44 -10.84 2.61
N TYR A 134 -26.13 -10.59 2.70
CA TYR A 134 -25.14 -11.24 1.85
C TYR A 134 -24.86 -12.66 2.39
N ASP A 135 -25.02 -13.68 1.55
CA ASP A 135 -25.00 -15.08 1.98
C ASP A 135 -23.59 -15.67 2.13
N LYS A 136 -22.62 -15.17 1.36
CA LYS A 136 -21.28 -15.77 1.22
C LYS A 136 -20.18 -14.73 1.36
N VAL A 137 -19.77 -14.48 2.60
CA VAL A 137 -18.69 -13.54 2.94
C VAL A 137 -17.64 -14.22 3.82
N PHE A 138 -16.40 -14.26 3.33
CA PHE A 138 -15.27 -14.94 3.96
C PHE A 138 -14.21 -13.93 4.39
N VAL A 139 -13.68 -14.13 5.60
CA VAL A 139 -12.53 -13.39 6.12
C VAL A 139 -11.31 -14.26 5.96
N LEU A 140 -10.42 -13.90 5.04
CA LEU A 140 -9.29 -14.74 4.65
C LEU A 140 -8.16 -14.75 5.67
N GLY A 141 -7.98 -13.63 6.40
CA GLY A 141 -6.86 -13.43 7.31
C GLY A 141 -6.16 -12.09 7.10
N GLY A 142 -4.91 -12.02 7.55
CA GLY A 142 -4.03 -10.87 7.32
C GLY A 142 -3.17 -11.04 6.07
N PHE A 143 -2.85 -9.95 5.37
CA PHE A 143 -1.94 -9.99 4.20
C PHE A 143 -0.58 -10.65 4.52
N PHE A 144 -0.07 -10.46 5.74
CA PHE A 144 1.20 -11.05 6.18
C PHE A 144 1.18 -12.60 6.22
N GLU A 145 -0.01 -13.22 6.26
CA GLU A 145 -0.19 -14.68 6.29
C GLU A 145 -0.16 -15.29 4.88
N TYR A 146 -0.27 -14.46 3.84
CA TYR A 146 -0.29 -14.93 2.46
C TYR A 146 1.12 -15.11 1.89
N ASP A 147 1.38 -16.32 1.40
CA ASP A 147 2.64 -16.72 0.76
C ASP A 147 2.42 -17.43 -0.59
N GLY A 148 1.25 -17.18 -1.20
CA GLY A 148 0.85 -17.80 -2.48
C GLY A 148 1.44 -17.12 -3.72
N GLU A 149 1.12 -17.68 -4.88
CA GLU A 149 1.71 -17.33 -6.18
C GLU A 149 1.39 -15.91 -6.65
N TYR A 150 0.31 -15.32 -6.15
CA TYR A 150 -0.20 -14.02 -6.61
C TYR A 150 0.25 -12.85 -5.72
N LYS A 151 1.24 -13.07 -4.85
CA LYS A 151 1.80 -12.05 -3.99
C LYS A 151 2.66 -11.10 -4.80
N VAL A 152 2.27 -9.84 -4.84
CA VAL A 152 3.06 -8.74 -5.41
C VAL A 152 3.71 -8.01 -4.26
N LEU A 153 5.04 -7.89 -4.29
CA LEU A 153 5.78 -7.15 -3.28
C LEU A 153 5.61 -5.65 -3.49
N GLY A 154 5.60 -4.90 -2.39
CA GLY A 154 5.68 -3.44 -2.43
C GLY A 154 7.05 -3.00 -2.92
N ASP A 155 7.10 -1.88 -3.66
CA ASP A 155 8.34 -1.28 -4.16
C ASP A 155 8.84 -0.13 -3.28
N GLY A 156 8.12 0.22 -2.21
CA GLY A 156 8.64 1.11 -1.17
C GLY A 156 8.93 2.55 -1.63
N SER A 157 8.34 3.00 -2.74
CA SER A 157 8.43 4.40 -3.17
C SER A 157 7.10 4.83 -3.78
N TYR A 158 6.41 5.81 -3.19
CA TYR A 158 5.16 6.33 -3.76
C TYR A 158 4.95 7.82 -3.51
N ASN A 159 4.15 8.42 -4.40
CA ASN A 159 3.60 9.77 -4.27
C ASN A 159 2.10 9.69 -4.64
N PHE A 160 1.21 9.67 -3.66
CA PHE A 160 -0.22 9.44 -3.85
C PHE A 160 -1.06 10.60 -3.29
N GLY A 161 -1.73 11.32 -4.19
CA GLY A 161 -2.45 12.53 -3.82
C GLY A 161 -1.47 13.57 -3.30
N ASP A 162 -1.53 13.81 -1.99
CA ASP A 162 -0.65 14.72 -1.28
C ASP A 162 0.32 13.97 -0.33
N THR A 163 0.32 12.64 -0.27
CA THR A 163 1.24 11.88 0.59
C THR A 163 2.43 11.33 -0.19
N PHE A 164 3.58 11.18 0.48
CA PHE A 164 4.79 10.62 -0.10
C PHE A 164 5.50 9.65 0.84
N TYR A 165 6.23 8.70 0.26
CA TYR A 165 7.13 7.78 0.94
C TYR A 165 8.30 7.42 0.01
N ASN A 166 9.50 7.31 0.56
CA ASN A 166 10.61 6.64 -0.12
C ASN A 166 11.50 5.89 0.86
N SER A 167 12.29 4.98 0.30
CA SER A 167 13.36 4.30 1.01
C SER A 167 14.63 4.27 0.16
N TYR A 168 15.78 4.33 0.83
CA TYR A 168 17.09 4.23 0.22
C TYR A 168 17.99 3.35 1.08
N TYR A 169 18.51 2.26 0.51
CA TYR A 169 19.46 1.38 1.16
C TYR A 169 20.90 1.80 0.84
N ASP A 170 21.71 2.04 1.87
CA ASP A 170 23.14 2.31 1.71
C ASP A 170 23.97 1.05 1.95
N GLU A 171 24.46 0.46 0.86
CA GLU A 171 25.30 -0.76 0.89
C GLU A 171 26.59 -0.59 1.72
N ASN A 172 27.07 0.64 1.95
CA ASN A 172 28.31 0.84 2.71
C ASN A 172 28.09 0.80 4.23
N THR A 173 26.92 1.26 4.68
CA THR A 173 26.58 1.32 6.10
C THR A 173 25.64 0.21 6.53
N GLU A 174 25.05 -0.52 5.57
CA GLU A 174 24.01 -1.53 5.81
C GLU A 174 22.81 -0.91 6.54
N LEU A 175 22.48 0.34 6.18
CA LEU A 175 21.37 1.10 6.73
C LEU A 175 20.33 1.42 5.66
N THR A 176 19.07 1.27 6.02
CA THR A 176 17.94 1.71 5.21
C THR A 176 17.45 3.05 5.74
N TYR A 177 17.55 4.08 4.91
CA TYR A 177 16.96 5.38 5.17
C TYR A 177 15.54 5.38 4.64
N ILE A 178 14.58 5.86 5.42
CA ILE A 178 13.21 6.02 4.96
C ILE A 178 12.75 7.45 5.22
N PHE A 179 11.87 7.96 4.38
CA PHE A 179 11.11 9.14 4.72
C PHE A 179 9.68 9.07 4.22
N TYR A 180 8.80 9.75 4.92
CA TYR A 180 7.39 9.82 4.57
C TYR A 180 6.75 11.10 5.09
N GLY A 181 5.62 11.47 4.52
CA GLY A 181 4.94 12.70 4.91
C GLY A 181 3.83 13.12 3.97
N GLU A 182 3.44 14.39 4.11
CA GLU A 182 2.33 15.00 3.37
C GLU A 182 2.73 16.34 2.76
N LEU A 183 2.04 16.69 1.68
CA LEU A 183 2.12 17.95 0.97
C LEU A 183 0.85 18.76 1.25
N ASP A 184 0.99 20.08 1.28
CA ASP A 184 -0.14 20.98 1.24
C ASP A 184 -0.70 21.12 -0.18
N MET A 185 -1.82 21.84 -0.31
CA MET A 185 -2.44 22.13 -1.61
C MET A 185 -1.52 22.89 -2.58
N SER A 186 -0.42 23.48 -2.10
CA SER A 186 0.59 24.20 -2.89
C SER A 186 1.82 23.34 -3.20
N ARG A 187 1.78 22.02 -2.93
CA ARG A 187 2.90 21.08 -3.10
C ARG A 187 4.11 21.37 -2.21
N LYS A 188 3.90 22.02 -1.07
CA LYS A 188 4.91 22.24 -0.03
C LYS A 188 4.78 21.16 1.03
N ILE A 189 5.88 20.73 1.63
CA ILE A 189 5.89 19.69 2.66
C ILE A 189 5.22 20.21 3.93
N SER A 190 4.08 19.62 4.30
CA SER A 190 3.30 19.96 5.50
C SER A 190 3.53 18.99 6.66
N GLU A 191 3.96 17.77 6.36
CA GLU A 191 4.42 16.78 7.33
C GLU A 191 5.61 16.02 6.74
N ILE A 192 6.60 15.69 7.55
CA ILE A 192 7.70 14.82 7.15
C ILE A 192 8.31 14.10 8.36
N ARG A 193 8.70 12.85 8.13
CA ARG A 193 9.46 12.03 9.06
C ARG A 193 10.59 11.34 8.31
N PHE A 194 11.79 11.39 8.84
CA PHE A 194 12.93 10.57 8.44
C PHE A 194 13.16 9.45 9.45
N ASP A 195 13.52 8.27 9.01
CA ASP A 195 13.98 7.21 9.90
C ASP A 195 15.18 6.48 9.29
N ILE A 196 15.94 5.84 10.18
CA ILE A 196 17.09 5.03 9.80
C ILE A 196 16.90 3.67 10.43
N ILE A 197 16.85 2.64 9.59
CA ILE A 197 16.54 1.27 9.92
C ILE A 197 17.80 0.41 9.70
N ASN A 198 18.12 -0.45 10.66
CA ASN A 198 19.21 -1.42 10.52
C ASN A 198 18.72 -2.72 9.85
N ASP A 199 19.64 -3.65 9.59
CA ASP A 199 19.33 -4.95 8.99
C ASP A 199 18.32 -5.81 9.79
N ASP A 200 18.16 -5.55 11.10
CA ASP A 200 17.14 -6.18 11.95
C ASP A 200 15.76 -5.51 11.83
N ASN A 201 15.56 -4.65 10.82
CA ASN A 201 14.35 -3.88 10.57
C ASN A 201 13.90 -3.03 11.77
N SER A 202 14.86 -2.55 12.57
CA SER A 202 14.63 -1.72 13.76
C SER A 202 15.09 -0.30 13.52
N SER A 203 14.28 0.68 13.92
CA SER A 203 14.70 2.09 13.93
C SER A 203 15.87 2.27 14.91
N ILE A 204 16.98 2.76 14.39
CA ILE A 204 18.15 3.13 15.18
C ILE A 204 18.19 4.62 15.46
N ARG A 205 17.19 5.39 15.04
CA ARG A 205 17.16 6.85 15.21
C ARG A 205 17.43 7.30 16.66
N SER A 206 16.88 6.59 17.65
CA SER A 206 17.06 6.91 19.08
C SER A 206 18.39 6.44 19.69
N THR A 207 19.08 5.49 19.05
CA THR A 207 20.29 4.84 19.58
C THR A 207 21.54 5.19 18.78
N TYR A 208 21.38 5.72 17.57
CA TYR A 208 22.45 6.09 16.66
C TYR A 208 22.96 7.49 17.01
N MET A 209 24.27 7.59 17.27
CA MET A 209 24.93 8.85 17.58
C MET A 209 26.08 9.12 16.62
N ILE A 210 26.17 10.38 16.20
CA ILE A 210 27.24 10.90 15.35
C ILE A 210 27.95 11.99 16.14
N ASN A 211 29.27 11.88 16.33
CA ASN A 211 30.04 12.88 17.08
C ASN A 211 29.48 13.22 18.47
N LEU A 212 28.90 12.22 19.18
CA LEU A 212 28.22 12.35 20.48
C LEU A 212 26.88 13.10 20.45
N ILE A 213 26.31 13.33 19.27
CA ILE A 213 25.01 13.95 19.06
C ILE A 213 24.01 12.89 18.61
N SER A 214 22.80 12.93 19.18
CA SER A 214 21.73 12.00 18.83
C SER A 214 21.17 12.32 17.45
N VAL A 215 21.15 11.34 16.55
CA VAL A 215 20.59 11.51 15.21
C VAL A 215 19.09 11.78 15.25
N ASP A 216 18.37 11.28 16.27
CA ASP A 216 16.99 11.67 16.53
C ASP A 216 16.83 13.18 16.72
N THR A 217 17.76 13.82 17.44
CA THR A 217 17.69 15.27 17.70
C THR A 217 17.87 16.05 16.41
N GLU A 218 18.88 15.71 15.61
CA GLU A 218 19.18 16.40 14.35
C GLU A 218 18.08 16.20 13.29
N LEU A 219 17.59 14.97 13.13
CA LEU A 219 16.48 14.71 12.20
C LEU A 219 15.19 15.42 12.66
N THR A 220 14.93 15.49 13.97
CA THR A 220 13.78 16.24 14.49
C THR A 220 13.92 17.75 14.23
N ILE A 221 15.13 18.31 14.33
CA ILE A 221 15.39 19.71 13.98
C ILE A 221 15.12 19.93 12.47
N LEU A 222 15.60 19.02 11.62
CA LEU A 222 15.36 19.06 10.18
C LEU A 222 13.87 18.99 9.84
N GLU A 223 13.14 18.04 10.41
CA GLU A 223 11.70 17.85 10.18
C GLU A 223 10.90 19.09 10.57
N ASN A 224 11.14 19.62 11.77
CA ASN A 224 10.46 20.83 12.24
C ASN A 224 10.75 22.04 11.36
N TYR A 225 12.00 22.16 10.87
CA TYR A 225 12.35 23.22 9.95
C TYR A 225 11.59 23.11 8.63
N ILE A 226 11.58 21.91 8.02
CA ILE A 226 10.90 21.65 6.74
C ILE A 226 9.41 22.01 6.83
N VAL A 227 8.75 21.59 7.91
CA VAL A 227 7.33 21.86 8.15
C VAL A 227 7.09 23.34 8.44
N TYR A 228 7.99 24.01 9.17
CA TYR A 228 7.85 25.44 9.50
C TYR A 228 8.01 26.35 8.27
N ASP A 229 9.00 26.08 7.43
CA ASP A 229 9.30 26.89 6.24
C ASP A 229 8.41 26.55 5.04
N LEU A 230 7.65 25.44 5.11
CA LEU A 230 6.78 24.94 4.05
C LEU A 230 7.55 24.85 2.72
N VAL A 231 8.63 24.08 2.70
CA VAL A 231 9.51 23.94 1.52
C VAL A 231 8.98 22.89 0.56
N THR A 232 9.25 23.07 -0.74
CA THR A 232 9.08 22.04 -1.77
C THR A 232 10.28 21.07 -1.78
N PHE A 233 10.15 19.91 -2.43
CA PHE A 233 11.29 18.98 -2.61
C PHE A 233 12.48 19.59 -3.35
N THR A 234 12.25 20.47 -4.31
CA THR A 234 13.33 21.21 -4.99
C THR A 234 14.06 22.15 -4.04
N GLU A 235 13.34 22.88 -3.21
CA GLU A 235 13.92 23.78 -2.22
C GLU A 235 14.67 22.99 -1.15
N LEU A 236 14.07 21.90 -0.63
CA LEU A 236 14.72 21.00 0.32
C LEU A 236 16.02 20.42 -0.24
N HIS A 237 16.00 19.89 -1.46
CA HIS A 237 17.19 19.35 -2.11
C HIS A 237 18.29 20.40 -2.25
N ASN A 238 17.95 21.62 -2.70
CA ASN A 238 18.93 22.71 -2.80
C ASN A 238 19.50 23.09 -1.43
N SER A 239 18.65 23.12 -0.40
CA SER A 239 19.06 23.45 0.96
C SER A 239 20.00 22.43 1.59
N LEU A 240 19.75 21.15 1.36
CA LEU A 240 20.62 20.05 1.81
C LEU A 240 21.92 19.98 1.00
N SER A 241 21.88 20.36 -0.28
CA SER A 241 23.06 20.41 -1.15
C SER A 241 24.01 21.56 -0.81
N ASN A 242 23.52 22.63 -0.16
CA ASN A 242 24.33 23.78 0.25
C ASN A 242 23.84 24.35 1.59
N LEU A 243 24.32 23.75 2.69
CA LEU A 243 23.92 24.10 4.05
C LEU A 243 24.35 25.51 4.48
N ASP A 244 25.40 26.06 3.87
CA ASP A 244 25.98 27.35 4.26
C ASP A 244 25.11 28.55 3.84
N ASP A 245 24.33 28.40 2.75
CA ASP A 245 23.49 29.46 2.19
C ASP A 245 21.99 29.31 2.50
N SER A 246 21.58 28.17 3.06
CA SER A 246 20.18 27.77 3.11
C SER A 246 19.40 28.24 4.34
N GLY A 247 20.09 28.79 5.36
CA GLY A 247 19.49 29.09 6.67
C GLY A 247 19.48 27.89 7.64
N TYR A 248 19.96 26.72 7.20
CA TYR A 248 20.00 25.46 7.94
C TYR A 248 21.25 25.34 8.84
N SER A 249 21.79 26.46 9.34
CA SER A 249 23.07 26.47 10.10
C SER A 249 23.04 25.62 11.38
N SER A 250 21.85 25.33 11.92
CA SER A 250 21.64 24.43 13.06
C SER A 250 21.80 22.94 12.73
N ILE A 251 21.78 22.58 11.44
CA ILE A 251 21.92 21.19 10.92
C ILE A 251 23.35 20.90 10.47
N SER A 252 24.27 21.87 10.63
CA SER A 252 25.72 21.73 10.36
C SER A 252 26.41 20.62 11.16
N GLN A 253 25.68 19.94 12.04
CA GLN A 253 26.16 18.85 12.89
C GLN A 253 25.81 17.45 12.35
N LEU A 254 24.93 17.33 11.34
CA LEU A 254 24.72 16.06 10.66
C LEU A 254 25.99 15.63 9.90
N ASP A 255 26.32 14.34 9.98
CA ASP A 255 27.40 13.75 9.20
C ASP A 255 27.13 13.92 7.70
N SER A 256 28.16 14.24 6.93
CA SER A 256 28.03 14.38 5.47
C SER A 256 27.45 13.13 4.81
N THR A 257 27.74 11.95 5.34
CA THR A 257 27.19 10.67 4.85
C THR A 257 25.68 10.59 5.06
N VAL A 258 25.17 11.07 6.19
CA VAL A 258 23.72 11.14 6.43
C VAL A 258 23.08 12.11 5.45
N ILE A 259 23.68 13.28 5.24
CA ILE A 259 23.16 14.27 4.29
C ILE A 259 23.16 13.73 2.87
N ASP A 260 24.23 13.07 2.43
CA ASP A 260 24.32 12.45 1.11
C ASP A 260 23.25 11.38 0.92
N ASN A 261 22.99 10.56 1.95
CA ASN A 261 21.94 9.54 1.89
C ASN A 261 20.53 10.17 1.91
N LEU A 262 20.32 11.25 2.66
CA LEU A 262 19.07 12.02 2.61
C LEU A 262 18.83 12.67 1.23
N LEU A 263 19.89 13.15 0.57
CA LEU A 263 19.80 13.71 -0.79
C LEU A 263 19.35 12.65 -1.79
N LYS A 264 19.95 11.46 -1.76
CA LYS A 264 19.52 10.32 -2.59
C LYS A 264 18.07 9.91 -2.30
N LEU A 265 17.70 9.92 -1.02
CA LEU A 265 16.37 9.54 -0.58
C LEU A 265 15.26 10.46 -1.15
N ILE A 266 15.53 11.76 -1.30
CA ILE A 266 14.56 12.72 -1.85
C ILE A 266 14.71 12.96 -3.37
N GLU A 267 15.73 12.38 -4.02
CA GLU A 267 16.09 12.66 -5.41
C GLU A 267 14.92 12.41 -6.37
N ASP A 268 14.20 11.31 -6.18
CA ASP A 268 13.04 10.91 -7.01
C ASP A 268 11.87 11.90 -6.94
N PHE A 269 11.85 12.78 -5.93
CA PHE A 269 10.80 13.77 -5.70
C PHE A 269 11.17 15.16 -6.23
N VAL A 270 12.39 15.33 -6.73
CA VAL A 270 12.84 16.59 -7.36
C VAL A 270 12.46 16.56 -8.85
N PRO A 271 11.60 17.47 -9.35
CA PRO A 271 11.26 17.52 -10.76
C PRO A 271 12.51 17.72 -11.63
N VAL A 272 12.72 16.82 -12.59
CA VAL A 272 13.76 16.97 -13.61
C VAL A 272 13.42 18.20 -14.47
N LYS A 273 14.38 19.13 -14.60
CA LYS A 273 14.24 20.33 -15.44
C LYS A 273 14.22 19.99 -16.93
#